data_AF-A0A6P8HAJ8-F1
#
_entry.id   AF-A0A6P8HAJ8-F1
#
_cell.length_a   1.000
_cell.length_b   1.000
_cell.length_c   1.000
_cell.angle_alpha   90.00
_cell.angle_beta   90.00
_cell.angle_gamma   90.00
#
_symmetry.space_group_name_H-M   'P 1'
#
loop_
_entity.id
_entity.type
_entity.pdbx_description
1 polymer ?
#
loop_
_entity_poly.entity_id
_entity_poly.type
_entity_poly.pdbx_seq_one_letter_code
_entity_poly.pdbx_strand_id
1 'polypeptide(L)'
;MTGKVLGILLLVCAVSADINLHNPRGGNNRLDEERRDRKNANRLFDSQNNNRGGHNVGKLYYYTGSHLQIQWANQHSCNDRNNHCELVLQYMCGDLVRDGTTTEMIPENNQGCYNGSCNTDLRLGMHEDNDYYNECKNRERNKGLFIADRNLRNRDTAKYTRQNNNGQRRGYECPEERDYYPYWHPTPWRDIAVLTNNASRREMYRRESENVRGRYKCVLPEELKKTQPNFRIPNNKVACEAVKYPNTDQGTPARWVRMSSHRLPAPDCKQSIWSRDNHQGNVEGGEFMSYDWVVPNTPHEQCVFRIRYNITAGEYDGWDPAVNSALNGRRIYYNTKYNLPITDREARNRGYYYRNDPDVKIFKDVPGFRLRIQINTNQDARTFQDRSHTFAIRRRPGRLRRAHIHNVNVRGKRGNIVQVFPSTEYDFVPNTLTMTEGHYVHFQWTGSNSNPNNNAGEGRRGSDRHNVLPLADPVYSEGVSHAYTYGHLGRNYPKNIKDAVFLGFSLADKTSLAILSPQHFGGENQQLDDAGPYFDLGPRAVKGKGTYYYMSTRNNNFTNRSQKGKIVVI
;
A
#
# COMPACT_ATOMS: atom_id res chain seq x y z
N MET A 1 55.34 15.76 -2.10
CA MET A 1 54.25 15.02 -1.43
C MET A 1 53.04 15.92 -1.35
N THR A 2 51.91 15.54 -1.97
CA THR A 2 50.52 15.84 -1.55
C THR A 2 49.59 15.33 -2.65
N GLY A 3 49.07 14.10 -2.45
CA GLY A 3 48.03 13.53 -3.30
C GLY A 3 46.68 14.11 -2.93
N LYS A 4 45.95 14.64 -3.91
CA LYS A 4 44.53 14.95 -3.76
C LYS A 4 43.72 13.73 -4.16
N VAL A 5 43.14 13.07 -3.16
CA VAL A 5 42.12 12.02 -3.33
C VAL A 5 40.85 12.69 -3.86
N LEU A 6 40.48 12.41 -5.10
CA LEU A 6 39.19 12.80 -5.66
C LEU A 6 38.15 11.76 -5.24
N GLY A 7 37.40 12.06 -4.19
CA GLY A 7 36.28 11.24 -3.74
C GLY A 7 35.13 11.30 -4.74
N ILE A 8 34.85 10.18 -5.41
CA ILE A 8 33.62 9.99 -6.19
C ILE A 8 32.47 9.82 -5.20
N LEU A 9 31.72 10.89 -4.95
CA LEU A 9 30.39 10.78 -4.33
C LEU A 9 29.45 10.13 -5.34
N LEU A 10 29.23 8.83 -5.21
CA LEU A 10 28.08 8.14 -5.79
C LEU A 10 26.81 8.67 -5.10
N LEU A 11 26.22 9.72 -5.66
CA LEU A 11 24.86 10.15 -5.36
C LEU A 11 23.90 9.06 -5.84
N VAL A 12 23.66 8.07 -4.99
CA VAL A 12 22.54 7.13 -5.15
C VAL A 12 21.28 7.92 -4.81
N CYS A 13 20.72 8.63 -5.80
CA CYS A 13 19.36 9.13 -5.72
C CYS A 13 18.42 7.92 -5.69
N ALA A 14 18.14 7.41 -4.49
CA ALA A 14 17.03 6.49 -4.28
C ALA A 14 15.74 7.29 -4.45
N VAL A 15 15.10 7.15 -5.62
CA VAL A 15 13.73 7.66 -5.81
C VAL A 15 12.86 6.98 -4.75
N SER A 16 12.42 7.80 -3.79
CA SER A 16 11.67 7.37 -2.62
C SER A 16 10.32 8.09 -2.65
N ALA A 17 9.43 7.69 -3.56
CA ALA A 17 8.03 8.12 -3.60
C ALA A 17 7.33 7.37 -4.74
N ASP A 18 6.45 6.42 -4.46
CA ASP A 18 5.71 5.80 -5.57
C ASP A 18 4.31 5.30 -5.27
N ILE A 19 3.96 5.00 -4.02
CA ILE A 19 2.56 4.65 -3.67
C ILE A 19 2.20 5.12 -2.26
N ASN A 20 1.16 5.93 -2.09
CA ASN A 20 0.67 6.38 -0.78
C ASN A 20 -0.80 6.00 -0.63
N LEU A 21 -1.11 5.17 0.37
CA LEU A 21 -2.49 4.74 0.62
C LEU A 21 -3.24 5.78 1.46
N HIS A 22 -4.41 6.22 0.97
CA HIS A 22 -5.23 7.25 1.60
C HIS A 22 -6.45 6.70 2.31
N ASN A 23 -7.13 5.71 1.72
CA ASN A 23 -8.26 5.01 2.34
C ASN A 23 -8.22 3.51 2.02
N PRO A 24 -8.33 2.60 3.02
CA PRO A 24 -8.18 2.85 4.46
C PRO A 24 -6.83 3.52 4.77
N ARG A 25 -6.72 4.26 5.89
CA ARG A 25 -5.55 5.13 6.11
C ARG A 25 -4.22 4.36 6.09
N GLY A 26 -3.36 4.70 5.12
CA GLY A 26 -2.01 4.17 4.95
C GLY A 26 -1.08 4.59 6.07
N GLY A 27 -0.33 3.65 6.64
CA GLY A 27 0.61 3.88 7.72
C GLY A 27 2.02 4.21 7.24
N ASN A 28 2.52 3.61 6.14
CA ASN A 28 3.91 3.80 5.67
C ASN A 28 4.99 3.64 6.77
N ASN A 29 4.80 2.67 7.68
CA ASN A 29 5.56 2.45 8.93
C ASN A 29 5.41 3.51 10.04
N ARG A 30 4.61 4.56 9.85
CA ARG A 30 4.34 5.60 10.83
C ARG A 30 3.43 5.10 11.98
N LEU A 31 3.61 5.69 13.16
CA LEU A 31 2.77 5.45 14.35
C LEU A 31 2.91 6.59 15.36
N ASP A 32 1.88 7.43 15.47
CA ASP A 32 1.80 8.51 16.46
C ASP A 32 3.05 9.42 16.57
N GLU A 33 3.67 9.73 15.43
CA GLU A 33 4.95 10.44 15.41
C GLU A 33 4.73 11.95 15.22
N GLU A 34 5.37 12.78 16.05
CA GLU A 34 5.26 14.26 15.97
C GLU A 34 6.06 14.88 14.82
N ARG A 35 7.01 14.15 14.24
CA ARG A 35 7.87 14.64 13.15
C ARG A 35 7.25 14.34 11.80
N ARG A 36 7.53 15.15 10.77
CA ARG A 36 6.99 14.95 9.41
C ARG A 36 7.41 13.62 8.79
N ASP A 37 8.67 13.26 8.97
CA ASP A 37 9.25 12.03 8.47
C ASP A 37 8.95 10.90 9.46
N ARG A 38 8.77 9.68 8.95
CA ARG A 38 8.65 8.49 9.79
C ARG A 38 9.93 8.25 10.59
N LYS A 39 9.82 7.78 11.84
CA LYS A 39 10.98 7.57 12.72
C LYS A 39 11.77 6.30 12.34
N ASN A 40 11.08 5.25 11.89
CA ASN A 40 11.73 3.97 11.58
C ASN A 40 11.13 3.31 10.32
N ALA A 41 11.89 3.35 9.22
CA ALA A 41 11.51 2.73 7.96
C ALA A 41 11.54 1.18 7.98
N ASN A 42 12.12 0.56 9.02
CA ASN A 42 12.23 -0.89 9.15
C ASN A 42 11.19 -1.51 10.10
N ARG A 43 10.26 -0.70 10.64
CA ARG A 43 9.35 -1.12 11.71
C ARG A 43 8.48 -2.33 11.34
N LEU A 44 7.72 -2.25 10.25
CA LEU A 44 6.74 -3.27 9.83
C LEU A 44 7.06 -3.89 8.48
N PHE A 45 7.42 -3.08 7.47
CA PHE A 45 7.57 -3.55 6.09
C PHE A 45 8.45 -2.63 5.25
N ASP A 46 8.95 -3.12 4.12
CA ASP A 46 9.70 -2.31 3.16
C ASP A 46 8.78 -1.57 2.19
N SER A 47 8.36 -0.36 2.57
CA SER A 47 7.53 0.49 1.73
C SER A 47 8.18 0.89 0.39
N GLN A 48 9.51 1.04 0.38
CA GLN A 48 10.26 1.77 -0.66
C GLN A 48 9.74 3.21 -0.93
N ASN A 49 8.90 3.75 -0.04
CA ASN A 49 8.24 5.05 -0.17
C ASN A 49 9.00 6.17 0.53
N ASN A 50 8.59 7.41 0.23
CA ASN A 50 9.05 8.61 0.91
C ASN A 50 8.81 8.51 2.42
N ASN A 51 9.77 8.94 3.23
CA ASN A 51 9.62 8.94 4.69
C ASN A 51 8.51 9.87 5.18
N ARG A 52 8.08 10.85 4.37
CA ARG A 52 6.99 11.79 4.70
C ARG A 52 5.59 11.28 4.38
N GLY A 53 5.46 10.13 3.73
CA GLY A 53 4.15 9.50 3.47
C GLY A 53 3.53 8.90 4.74
N GLY A 54 2.27 8.47 4.64
CA GLY A 54 1.54 7.81 5.73
C GLY A 54 0.83 8.74 6.71
N HIS A 55 -0.02 8.14 7.54
CA HIS A 55 -0.84 8.77 8.57
C HIS A 55 -0.41 8.28 9.96
N ASN A 56 -0.76 9.02 11.02
CA ASN A 56 -0.37 8.65 12.40
C ASN A 56 -1.23 7.52 12.97
N VAL A 57 -2.53 7.51 12.64
CA VAL A 57 -3.54 6.62 13.23
C VAL A 57 -4.57 6.26 12.16
N GLY A 58 -5.08 5.02 12.16
CA GLY A 58 -6.09 4.58 11.18
C GLY A 58 -6.96 3.41 11.62
N LYS A 59 -7.09 3.15 12.93
CA LYS A 59 -7.85 2.00 13.42
C LYS A 59 -9.36 2.21 13.29
N LEU A 60 -9.96 1.53 12.32
CA LEU A 60 -11.39 1.59 11.97
C LEU A 60 -12.01 0.18 11.95
N TYR A 61 -13.32 0.07 11.76
CA TYR A 61 -13.97 -1.19 11.41
C TYR A 61 -14.92 -1.06 10.23
N TYR A 62 -15.11 -2.16 9.50
CA TYR A 62 -16.04 -2.25 8.38
C TYR A 62 -16.90 -3.50 8.50
N TYR A 63 -18.18 -3.39 8.14
CA TYR A 63 -19.06 -4.55 8.12
C TYR A 63 -18.82 -5.41 6.88
N THR A 64 -18.94 -6.74 7.02
CA THR A 64 -18.93 -7.66 5.88
C THR A 64 -19.95 -7.22 4.83
N GLY A 65 -19.57 -7.25 3.56
CA GLY A 65 -20.38 -6.81 2.42
C GLY A 65 -20.65 -5.31 2.34
N SER A 66 -20.05 -4.46 3.20
CA SER A 66 -20.12 -3.00 3.02
C SER A 66 -19.19 -2.56 1.89
N HIS A 67 -19.48 -1.41 1.28
CA HIS A 67 -18.69 -0.81 0.21
C HIS A 67 -17.70 0.19 0.80
N LEU A 68 -16.41 -0.02 0.59
CA LEU A 68 -15.33 0.87 0.99
C LEU A 68 -14.59 1.34 -0.26
N GLN A 69 -14.57 2.65 -0.50
CA GLN A 69 -13.77 3.21 -1.58
C GLN A 69 -12.31 3.24 -1.15
N ILE A 70 -11.51 2.34 -1.71
CA ILE A 70 -10.06 2.36 -1.57
C ILE A 70 -9.53 3.53 -2.39
N GLN A 71 -8.56 4.28 -1.85
CA GLN A 71 -7.98 5.41 -2.55
C GLN A 71 -6.49 5.54 -2.25
N TRP A 72 -5.71 5.89 -3.27
CA TRP A 72 -4.26 6.07 -3.16
C TRP A 72 -3.75 7.11 -4.16
N ALA A 73 -2.51 7.52 -3.96
CA ALA A 73 -1.71 8.28 -4.91
C ALA A 73 -0.52 7.42 -5.37
N ASN A 74 -0.20 7.43 -6.66
CA ASN A 74 1.04 6.85 -7.20
C ASN A 74 1.84 7.90 -7.95
N GLN A 75 3.15 8.01 -7.73
CA GLN A 75 3.94 9.09 -8.35
C GLN A 75 4.12 8.83 -9.84
N HIS A 76 4.53 7.62 -10.21
CA HIS A 76 4.59 7.18 -11.59
C HIS A 76 3.20 6.85 -12.14
N SER A 77 3.06 6.88 -13.44
CA SER A 77 1.80 6.67 -14.16
C SER A 77 1.36 5.21 -14.12
N CYS A 78 0.13 4.96 -14.52
CA CYS A 78 -0.36 3.63 -14.78
C CYS A 78 -1.39 3.70 -15.89
N ASN A 79 -1.41 2.68 -16.75
CA ASN A 79 -2.14 2.71 -18.01
C ASN A 79 -1.76 3.91 -18.89
N ASP A 80 -0.50 4.36 -18.79
CA ASP A 80 0.12 5.38 -19.64
C ASP A 80 1.25 4.75 -20.48
N ARG A 81 1.79 5.51 -21.43
CA ARG A 81 2.90 5.07 -22.31
C ARG A 81 4.25 5.01 -21.59
N ASN A 82 4.40 5.67 -20.44
CA ASN A 82 5.71 5.88 -19.82
C ASN A 82 6.20 4.69 -18.98
N ASN A 83 5.32 3.77 -18.56
CA ASN A 83 5.71 2.59 -17.78
C ASN A 83 4.73 1.41 -17.91
N HIS A 84 5.24 0.21 -17.65
CA HIS A 84 4.39 -0.93 -17.32
C HIS A 84 4.07 -0.92 -15.84
N CYS A 85 2.80 -1.15 -15.50
CA CYS A 85 2.32 -1.08 -14.13
C CYS A 85 1.40 -2.24 -13.74
N GLU A 86 1.51 -2.65 -12.49
CA GLU A 86 0.61 -3.59 -11.83
C GLU A 86 0.33 -3.08 -10.40
N LEU A 87 -0.91 -2.72 -10.12
CA LEU A 87 -1.40 -2.37 -8.80
C LEU A 87 -2.13 -3.58 -8.22
N VAL A 88 -1.61 -4.15 -7.14
CA VAL A 88 -2.16 -5.34 -6.49
C VAL A 88 -2.72 -4.96 -5.13
N LEU A 89 -4.04 -5.07 -4.99
CA LEU A 89 -4.77 -4.77 -3.76
C LEU A 89 -4.99 -6.05 -2.97
N GLN A 90 -4.61 -6.05 -1.71
CA GLN A 90 -4.63 -7.23 -0.85
C GLN A 90 -5.03 -6.89 0.58
N TYR A 91 -5.44 -7.90 1.33
CA TYR A 91 -5.61 -7.79 2.77
C TYR A 91 -5.16 -9.07 3.49
N MET A 92 -4.90 -8.94 4.77
CA MET A 92 -4.56 -10.06 5.66
C MET A 92 -5.30 -9.86 6.97
N CYS A 93 -5.69 -10.95 7.63
CA CYS A 93 -6.23 -10.92 8.99
C CYS A 93 -5.62 -12.06 9.81
N GLY A 94 -5.39 -11.83 11.10
CA GLY A 94 -4.91 -12.83 12.03
C GLY A 94 -4.72 -12.27 13.45
N ASP A 95 -4.77 -13.13 14.46
CA ASP A 95 -4.79 -12.74 15.89
C ASP A 95 -3.54 -11.95 16.33
N LEU A 96 -2.43 -12.14 15.61
CA LEU A 96 -1.18 -11.44 15.91
C LEU A 96 -1.03 -10.11 15.15
N VAL A 97 -1.89 -9.82 14.17
CA VAL A 97 -1.82 -8.61 13.33
C VAL A 97 -2.09 -7.37 14.18
N ARG A 98 -1.14 -6.44 14.25
CA ARG A 98 -1.23 -5.22 15.07
C ARG A 98 -0.24 -4.14 14.63
N ASP A 99 -0.63 -2.89 14.87
CA ASP A 99 0.28 -1.75 14.75
C ASP A 99 1.26 -1.68 15.95
N GLY A 100 0.84 -2.11 17.14
CA GLY A 100 1.62 -1.89 18.36
C GLY A 100 1.55 -0.44 18.85
N THR A 101 2.39 -0.09 19.82
CA THR A 101 2.43 1.23 20.47
C THR A 101 3.80 1.91 20.37
N THR A 102 4.80 1.25 19.77
CA THR A 102 6.13 1.80 19.56
C THR A 102 6.53 1.83 18.09
N THR A 103 7.53 2.64 17.81
CA THR A 103 8.14 2.77 16.48
C THR A 103 9.32 1.82 16.29
N GLU A 104 9.58 0.94 17.26
CA GLU A 104 10.67 -0.02 17.21
C GLU A 104 10.33 -1.17 16.25
N MET A 105 11.36 -1.67 15.57
CA MET A 105 11.21 -2.90 14.79
C MET A 105 11.18 -4.08 15.75
N ILE A 106 10.18 -4.95 15.62
CA ILE A 106 10.07 -6.18 16.39
C ILE A 106 11.39 -6.98 16.34
N PRO A 107 11.99 -7.40 17.47
CA PRO A 107 13.17 -8.27 17.49
C PRO A 107 12.93 -9.60 16.81
N GLU A 108 13.98 -10.23 16.26
CA GLU A 108 13.90 -11.60 15.73
C GLU A 108 14.06 -12.66 16.82
N ASN A 109 14.87 -12.38 17.84
CA ASN A 109 15.02 -13.23 19.01
C ASN A 109 13.97 -12.81 20.06
N ASN A 110 13.15 -13.78 20.47
CA ASN A 110 12.15 -13.64 21.52
C ASN A 110 12.70 -13.08 22.84
N GLN A 111 13.97 -13.33 23.19
CA GLN A 111 14.61 -12.74 24.37
C GLN A 111 14.71 -11.20 24.32
N GLY A 112 14.64 -10.61 23.12
CA GLY A 112 14.58 -9.15 22.95
C GLY A 112 13.20 -8.56 23.19
N CYS A 113 12.18 -9.40 23.37
CA CYS A 113 10.79 -9.00 23.60
C CYS A 113 10.42 -9.09 25.07
N TYR A 114 9.43 -8.30 25.49
CA TYR A 114 8.92 -8.33 26.86
C TYR A 114 8.46 -9.75 27.24
N ASN A 115 8.83 -10.20 28.44
CA ASN A 115 8.60 -11.57 28.94
C ASN A 115 9.09 -12.68 28.01
N GLY A 116 10.07 -12.42 27.15
CA GLY A 116 10.66 -13.43 26.28
C GLY A 116 9.73 -13.91 25.16
N SER A 117 8.74 -13.11 24.74
CA SER A 117 7.80 -13.50 23.69
C SER A 117 7.36 -12.32 22.85
N CYS A 118 7.77 -12.32 21.58
CA CYS A 118 7.36 -11.29 20.63
C CYS A 118 5.89 -11.42 20.21
N ASN A 119 5.25 -12.57 20.42
CA ASN A 119 3.82 -12.74 20.14
C ASN A 119 2.95 -12.02 21.17
N THR A 120 3.37 -11.99 22.43
CA THR A 120 2.63 -11.34 23.54
C THR A 120 3.09 -9.92 23.83
N ASP A 121 4.24 -9.49 23.30
CA ASP A 121 4.67 -8.09 23.37
C ASP A 121 3.85 -7.21 22.42
N LEU A 122 2.71 -6.73 22.91
CA LEU A 122 1.77 -5.90 22.15
C LEU A 122 2.29 -4.48 21.88
N ARG A 123 3.42 -4.09 22.47
CA ARG A 123 4.05 -2.80 22.19
C ARG A 123 4.62 -2.75 20.78
N LEU A 124 5.03 -3.90 20.25
CA LEU A 124 5.67 -4.03 18.94
C LEU A 124 4.63 -4.31 17.87
N GLY A 125 4.78 -3.63 16.74
CA GLY A 125 3.97 -3.87 15.55
C GLY A 125 4.34 -5.18 14.87
N MET A 126 3.34 -5.87 14.33
CA MET A 126 3.47 -7.15 13.66
C MET A 126 2.35 -7.30 12.64
N HIS A 127 2.66 -7.32 11.35
CA HIS A 127 1.68 -7.64 10.32
C HIS A 127 1.77 -9.13 10.00
N GLU A 128 2.91 -9.58 9.52
CA GLU A 128 3.23 -11.01 9.40
C GLU A 128 3.82 -11.55 10.71
N ASP A 129 3.53 -12.81 11.04
CA ASP A 129 4.06 -13.46 12.24
C ASP A 129 5.48 -14.01 12.05
N ASN A 130 6.10 -14.38 13.17
CA ASN A 130 7.47 -14.90 13.18
C ASN A 130 7.59 -16.25 12.46
N ASP A 131 6.56 -17.11 12.48
CA ASP A 131 6.61 -18.42 11.84
C ASP A 131 6.66 -18.27 10.32
N TYR A 132 5.83 -17.39 9.77
CA TYR A 132 5.84 -17.03 8.37
C TYR A 132 7.20 -16.44 7.95
N TYR A 133 7.75 -15.53 8.76
CA TYR A 133 9.07 -14.96 8.48
C TYR A 133 10.20 -15.98 8.63
N ASN A 134 10.14 -16.88 9.60
CA ASN A 134 11.11 -17.95 9.82
C ASN A 134 11.10 -18.94 8.65
N GLU A 135 9.92 -19.28 8.12
CA GLU A 135 9.83 -20.05 6.87
C GLU A 135 10.48 -19.27 5.72
N CYS A 136 10.17 -17.98 5.54
CA CYS A 136 10.75 -17.17 4.47
C CYS A 136 12.28 -17.01 4.58
N LYS A 137 12.82 -16.72 5.78
CA LYS A 137 14.25 -16.47 5.96
C LYS A 137 15.10 -17.71 5.69
N ASN A 138 14.54 -18.88 5.99
CA ASN A 138 15.21 -20.16 5.85
C ASN A 138 14.91 -20.84 4.51
N ARG A 139 13.80 -20.50 3.83
CA ARG A 139 13.45 -21.03 2.51
C ARG A 139 14.42 -20.61 1.44
N GLU A 140 14.78 -21.57 0.59
CA GLU A 140 15.51 -21.33 -0.65
C GLU A 140 14.75 -20.35 -1.53
N ARG A 141 15.43 -19.29 -1.97
CA ARG A 141 14.88 -18.38 -2.97
C ARG A 141 14.57 -19.13 -4.26
N ASN A 142 13.66 -18.59 -5.06
CA ASN A 142 13.49 -19.03 -6.44
C ASN A 142 14.72 -18.61 -7.27
N LYS A 143 15.56 -19.58 -7.62
CA LYS A 143 16.75 -19.41 -8.46
C LYS A 143 16.43 -19.28 -9.95
N GLY A 144 15.15 -19.37 -10.35
CA GLY A 144 14.65 -19.10 -11.70
C GLY A 144 14.43 -17.60 -12.01
N LEU A 145 14.44 -16.74 -11.00
CA LEU A 145 14.16 -15.31 -11.15
C LEU A 145 15.30 -14.56 -11.83
N PHE A 146 14.92 -13.63 -12.71
CA PHE A 146 15.84 -12.67 -13.30
C PHE A 146 16.25 -11.61 -12.26
N ILE A 147 17.55 -11.43 -12.05
CA ILE A 147 18.12 -10.45 -11.11
C ILE A 147 19.04 -9.45 -11.80
N ALA A 148 19.07 -9.44 -13.14
CA ALA A 148 19.92 -8.58 -13.94
C ALA A 148 21.42 -8.75 -13.60
N ASP A 149 22.10 -7.65 -13.31
CA ASP A 149 23.51 -7.56 -12.94
C ASP A 149 23.74 -7.66 -11.42
N ARG A 150 22.71 -7.98 -10.64
CA ARG A 150 22.86 -8.15 -9.18
C ARG A 150 23.63 -9.42 -8.85
N ASN A 151 24.77 -9.25 -8.21
CA ASN A 151 25.48 -10.36 -7.56
C ASN A 151 24.92 -10.59 -6.15
N LEU A 152 24.20 -11.70 -5.97
CA LEU A 152 23.61 -12.09 -4.69
C LEU A 152 24.54 -12.99 -3.86
N ARG A 153 25.81 -13.19 -4.28
CA ARG A 153 26.93 -13.77 -3.48
C ARG A 153 26.58 -15.04 -2.70
N ASN A 154 25.96 -16.04 -3.35
CA ASN A 154 25.50 -17.30 -2.73
C ASN A 154 24.48 -17.10 -1.58
N ARG A 155 23.81 -15.95 -1.54
CA ARG A 155 22.71 -15.65 -0.61
C ARG A 155 21.43 -16.28 -1.18
N ASP A 156 21.21 -17.52 -0.75
CA ASP A 156 20.28 -18.44 -1.40
C ASP A 156 18.90 -18.51 -0.77
N THR A 157 18.48 -17.48 -0.03
CA THR A 157 17.23 -17.50 0.75
C THR A 157 16.24 -16.47 0.25
N ALA A 158 14.94 -16.69 0.49
CA ALA A 158 13.87 -15.79 0.07
C ALA A 158 13.90 -14.40 0.73
N LYS A 159 14.86 -14.13 1.65
CA LYS A 159 15.20 -12.78 2.09
C LYS A 159 15.91 -11.94 1.03
N TYR A 160 16.59 -12.58 0.11
CA TYR A 160 17.49 -11.94 -0.84
C TYR A 160 16.83 -11.85 -2.20
N THR A 161 16.44 -10.66 -2.60
CA THR A 161 15.84 -10.39 -3.92
C THR A 161 16.69 -9.39 -4.70
N ARG A 162 16.27 -9.05 -5.93
CA ARG A 162 16.92 -7.98 -6.70
C ARG A 162 16.84 -6.63 -5.96
N GLN A 163 15.72 -6.35 -5.28
CA GLN A 163 15.51 -5.10 -4.52
C GLN A 163 16.02 -5.16 -3.07
N ASN A 164 16.09 -6.34 -2.45
CA ASN A 164 16.60 -6.56 -1.10
C ASN A 164 17.89 -7.39 -1.10
N ASN A 165 18.89 -6.95 -1.88
CA ASN A 165 20.13 -7.70 -2.08
C ASN A 165 20.93 -7.97 -0.79
N ASN A 166 20.79 -7.10 0.21
CA ASN A 166 21.44 -7.21 1.52
C ASN A 166 20.65 -8.02 2.55
N GLY A 167 19.44 -8.48 2.21
CA GLY A 167 18.61 -9.25 3.13
C GLY A 167 18.19 -8.45 4.37
N GLN A 168 18.10 -7.12 4.24
CA GLN A 168 17.70 -6.23 5.32
C GLN A 168 16.31 -6.64 5.80
N ARG A 169 16.18 -6.82 7.11
CA ARG A 169 14.91 -7.16 7.75
C ARG A 169 14.09 -5.89 8.00
N ARG A 170 12.78 -6.00 7.76
CA ARG A 170 11.79 -4.98 8.08
C ARG A 170 10.55 -5.67 8.63
N GLY A 171 10.31 -5.49 9.93
CA GLY A 171 9.39 -6.34 10.68
C GLY A 171 9.65 -7.83 10.41
N TYR A 172 8.57 -8.53 10.07
CA TYR A 172 8.56 -9.95 9.68
C TYR A 172 8.10 -10.14 8.22
N GLU A 173 8.29 -9.11 7.38
CA GLU A 173 7.98 -9.21 5.96
C GLU A 173 8.87 -10.24 5.24
N CYS A 174 8.28 -10.99 4.31
CA CYS A 174 9.00 -11.83 3.37
C CYS A 174 9.33 -11.06 2.07
N PRO A 175 10.61 -10.72 1.80
CA PRO A 175 10.98 -9.88 0.65
C PRO A 175 10.62 -10.49 -0.71
N GLU A 176 10.78 -11.81 -0.88
CA GLU A 176 10.41 -12.48 -2.13
C GLU A 176 8.90 -12.48 -2.39
N GLU A 177 8.07 -12.62 -1.35
CA GLU A 177 6.61 -12.52 -1.50
C GLU A 177 6.17 -11.10 -1.83
N ARG A 178 6.82 -10.11 -1.21
CA ARG A 178 6.59 -8.70 -1.51
C ARG A 178 6.91 -8.42 -2.98
N ASP A 179 8.11 -8.78 -3.44
CA ASP A 179 8.66 -8.36 -4.74
C ASP A 179 8.01 -9.04 -5.94
N TYR A 180 7.57 -10.30 -5.79
CA TYR A 180 7.10 -11.10 -6.92
C TYR A 180 5.66 -11.56 -6.73
N TYR A 181 4.83 -11.27 -7.72
CA TYR A 181 3.41 -11.64 -7.75
C TYR A 181 3.01 -12.19 -9.12
N PRO A 182 2.18 -13.25 -9.21
CA PRO A 182 1.69 -14.11 -8.12
C PRO A 182 2.79 -14.87 -7.38
N TYR A 183 2.66 -15.01 -6.05
CA TYR A 183 3.67 -15.72 -5.25
C TYR A 183 3.49 -17.24 -5.35
N TRP A 184 4.58 -18.01 -5.40
CA TRP A 184 4.55 -19.47 -5.62
C TRP A 184 4.60 -20.32 -4.34
N HIS A 185 4.73 -19.70 -3.16
CA HIS A 185 4.58 -20.36 -1.86
C HIS A 185 3.39 -19.79 -1.08
N PRO A 186 2.90 -20.48 -0.03
CA PRO A 186 1.79 -19.99 0.76
C PRO A 186 2.07 -18.57 1.27
N THR A 187 1.06 -17.73 1.20
CA THR A 187 1.09 -16.34 1.66
C THR A 187 -0.14 -16.08 2.54
N PRO A 188 -0.04 -15.25 3.60
CA PRO A 188 -1.21 -14.85 4.38
C PRO A 188 -2.03 -13.76 3.68
N TRP A 189 -1.50 -13.17 2.59
CA TRP A 189 -2.13 -12.10 1.83
C TRP A 189 -3.18 -12.63 0.87
N ARG A 190 -4.41 -12.13 1.03
CA ARG A 190 -5.58 -12.45 0.23
C ARG A 190 -5.78 -11.38 -0.83
N ASP A 191 -5.98 -11.80 -2.07
CA ASP A 191 -6.06 -10.88 -3.20
C ASP A 191 -7.47 -10.29 -3.34
N ILE A 192 -7.54 -8.98 -3.54
CA ILE A 192 -8.80 -8.24 -3.76
C ILE A 192 -8.93 -7.92 -5.25
N ALA A 193 -7.93 -7.24 -5.81
CA ALA A 193 -7.93 -6.80 -7.18
C ALA A 193 -6.50 -6.65 -7.74
N VAL A 194 -6.38 -6.83 -9.06
CA VAL A 194 -5.17 -6.52 -9.84
C VAL A 194 -5.55 -5.56 -10.95
N LEU A 195 -5.05 -4.33 -10.86
CA LEU A 195 -5.24 -3.29 -11.87
C LEU A 195 -3.93 -3.15 -12.64
N THR A 196 -3.95 -3.41 -13.96
CA THR A 196 -2.73 -3.43 -14.76
C THR A 196 -2.94 -2.76 -16.11
N ASN A 197 -1.88 -2.24 -16.73
CA ASN A 197 -1.95 -1.80 -18.11
C ASN A 197 -1.94 -2.97 -19.12
N ASN A 198 -1.55 -4.19 -18.70
CA ASN A 198 -1.61 -5.38 -19.56
C ASN A 198 -2.81 -6.28 -19.21
N ALA A 199 -3.98 -5.91 -19.74
CA ALA A 199 -5.23 -6.63 -19.53
C ALA A 199 -5.25 -8.09 -20.07
N SER A 200 -4.31 -8.48 -20.94
CA SER A 200 -4.24 -9.87 -21.44
C SER A 200 -3.90 -10.88 -20.32
N ARG A 201 -3.31 -10.42 -19.22
CA ARG A 201 -2.87 -11.26 -18.08
C ARG A 201 -3.98 -11.57 -17.06
N ARG A 202 -5.20 -11.07 -17.26
CA ARG A 202 -6.30 -11.21 -16.29
C ARG A 202 -6.54 -12.65 -15.84
N GLU A 203 -6.60 -13.58 -16.78
CA GLU A 203 -6.88 -14.98 -16.46
C GLU A 203 -5.72 -15.66 -15.73
N MET A 204 -4.47 -15.23 -16.00
CA MET A 204 -3.33 -15.66 -15.22
C MET A 204 -3.47 -15.23 -13.77
N TYR A 205 -3.68 -13.94 -13.47
CA TYR A 205 -3.80 -13.48 -12.07
C TYR A 205 -4.95 -14.16 -11.33
N ARG A 206 -6.11 -14.36 -11.99
CA ARG A 206 -7.28 -15.02 -11.39
C ARG A 206 -7.01 -16.47 -11.02
N ARG A 207 -6.43 -17.24 -11.95
CA ARG A 207 -6.09 -18.66 -11.74
C ARG A 207 -4.94 -18.82 -10.75
N GLU A 208 -3.99 -17.90 -10.78
CA GLU A 208 -2.76 -18.01 -10.01
C GLU A 208 -2.90 -17.50 -8.58
N SER A 209 -3.90 -16.69 -8.25
CA SER A 209 -4.13 -16.21 -6.89
C SER A 209 -4.18 -17.33 -5.83
N GLU A 210 -3.61 -17.06 -4.65
CA GLU A 210 -3.71 -17.98 -3.51
C GLU A 210 -5.13 -18.08 -2.95
N ASN A 211 -6.03 -17.17 -3.35
CA ASN A 211 -7.45 -17.27 -3.08
C ASN A 211 -8.05 -18.61 -3.57
N VAL A 212 -7.57 -19.10 -4.73
CA VAL A 212 -8.16 -20.27 -5.41
C VAL A 212 -7.19 -21.44 -5.57
N ARG A 213 -5.91 -21.20 -5.88
CA ARG A 213 -4.98 -22.26 -6.34
C ARG A 213 -4.40 -23.09 -5.20
N GLY A 214 -4.08 -22.48 -4.05
CA GLY A 214 -3.33 -23.09 -2.96
C GLY A 214 -1.87 -23.33 -3.37
N ARG A 215 -0.94 -23.35 -2.40
CA ARG A 215 0.49 -23.57 -2.68
C ARG A 215 1.09 -24.74 -1.94
N TYR A 216 2.16 -25.27 -2.50
CA TYR A 216 2.97 -26.28 -1.83
C TYR A 216 4.08 -25.64 -0.99
N LYS A 217 4.42 -26.29 0.12
CA LYS A 217 5.61 -25.98 0.90
C LYS A 217 6.30 -27.25 1.39
N CYS A 218 7.59 -27.13 1.66
CA CYS A 218 8.34 -28.19 2.31
C CYS A 218 8.12 -28.12 3.83
N VAL A 219 7.60 -29.20 4.41
CA VAL A 219 7.42 -29.35 5.86
C VAL A 219 8.54 -30.24 6.38
N LEU A 220 9.50 -29.63 7.06
CA LEU A 220 10.63 -30.34 7.69
C LEU A 220 10.17 -31.18 8.89
N PRO A 221 10.90 -32.26 9.23
CA PRO A 221 10.72 -32.98 10.49
C PRO A 221 10.86 -32.04 11.70
N GLU A 222 10.00 -32.20 12.71
CA GLU A 222 10.00 -31.30 13.88
C GLU A 222 11.32 -31.33 14.64
N GLU A 223 11.94 -32.51 14.80
CA GLU A 223 13.25 -32.63 15.46
C GLU A 223 14.36 -31.89 14.70
N LEU A 224 14.31 -31.86 13.35
CA LEU A 224 15.25 -31.08 12.55
C LEU A 224 15.09 -29.58 12.80
N LYS A 225 13.84 -29.08 12.89
CA LYS A 225 13.58 -27.66 13.17
C LYS A 225 14.11 -27.27 14.56
N LYS A 226 13.99 -28.17 15.54
CA LYS A 226 14.48 -27.94 16.91
C LYS A 226 16.00 -27.92 17.00
N THR A 227 16.68 -28.88 16.39
CA THR A 227 18.15 -28.99 16.47
C THR A 227 18.88 -28.07 15.49
N GLN A 228 18.24 -27.74 14.36
CA GLN A 228 18.79 -26.89 13.31
C GLN A 228 17.77 -25.81 12.90
N PRO A 229 17.53 -24.79 13.75
CA PRO A 229 16.53 -23.75 13.49
C PRO A 229 16.81 -22.88 12.25
N ASN A 230 18.03 -22.91 11.73
CA ASN A 230 18.44 -22.21 10.51
C ASN A 230 18.62 -23.15 9.31
N PHE A 231 18.06 -24.37 9.37
CA PHE A 231 18.12 -25.33 8.27
C PHE A 231 17.53 -24.72 6.99
N ARG A 232 18.23 -24.90 5.87
CA ARG A 232 17.80 -24.39 4.56
C ARG A 232 16.58 -25.17 4.08
N ILE A 233 15.40 -24.54 4.10
CA ILE A 233 14.16 -25.20 3.66
C ILE A 233 14.14 -25.26 2.13
N PRO A 234 14.12 -26.45 1.50
CA PRO A 234 14.05 -26.54 0.04
C PRO A 234 12.74 -25.97 -0.51
N ASN A 235 12.81 -25.38 -1.70
CA ASN A 235 11.66 -24.72 -2.33
C ASN A 235 10.99 -25.53 -3.46
N ASN A 236 11.43 -26.77 -3.68
CA ASN A 236 10.86 -27.66 -4.69
C ASN A 236 10.68 -29.07 -4.12
N LYS A 237 9.81 -29.85 -4.78
CA LYS A 237 9.41 -31.19 -4.34
C LYS A 237 10.59 -32.13 -4.17
N VAL A 238 11.41 -32.27 -5.22
CA VAL A 238 12.52 -33.24 -5.28
C VAL A 238 13.51 -32.99 -4.14
N ALA A 239 13.94 -31.74 -3.96
CA ALA A 239 14.87 -31.39 -2.90
C ALA A 239 14.25 -31.52 -1.50
N CYS A 240 12.95 -31.22 -1.36
CA CYS A 240 12.24 -31.42 -0.09
C CYS A 240 12.20 -32.89 0.31
N GLU A 241 11.76 -33.77 -0.59
CA GLU A 241 11.58 -35.20 -0.32
C GLU A 241 12.91 -35.95 -0.11
N ALA A 242 14.04 -35.34 -0.51
CA ALA A 242 15.38 -35.84 -0.22
C ALA A 242 15.85 -35.55 1.22
N VAL A 243 15.22 -34.62 1.95
CA VAL A 243 15.61 -34.29 3.33
C VAL A 243 15.08 -35.35 4.29
N LYS A 244 15.96 -35.91 5.12
CA LYS A 244 15.62 -36.81 6.25
C LYS A 244 16.31 -36.36 7.53
N TYR A 245 15.69 -36.62 8.69
CA TYR A 245 16.31 -36.39 9.99
C TYR A 245 16.09 -37.54 10.98
N PRO A 246 17.16 -38.12 11.58
CA PRO A 246 18.57 -37.92 11.20
C PRO A 246 18.83 -38.29 9.73
N ASN A 247 19.95 -37.87 9.14
CA ASN A 247 20.26 -38.15 7.73
C ASN A 247 20.71 -39.61 7.52
N THR A 248 19.77 -40.53 7.71
CA THR A 248 19.94 -41.99 7.57
C THR A 248 18.71 -42.56 6.85
N ASP A 249 18.79 -43.81 6.39
CA ASP A 249 17.65 -44.45 5.72
C ASP A 249 16.40 -44.57 6.61
N GLN A 250 16.60 -44.64 7.92
CA GLN A 250 15.57 -44.70 8.96
C GLN A 250 15.10 -43.31 9.44
N GLY A 251 15.70 -42.23 8.92
CA GLY A 251 15.35 -40.86 9.27
C GLY A 251 13.93 -40.48 8.85
N THR A 252 13.29 -39.60 9.63
CA THR A 252 11.97 -39.06 9.27
C THR A 252 12.12 -38.14 8.05
N PRO A 253 11.41 -38.38 6.94
CA PRO A 253 11.51 -37.55 5.74
C PRO A 253 10.75 -36.22 5.91
N ALA A 254 11.27 -35.15 5.30
CA ALA A 254 10.47 -33.96 5.05
C ALA A 254 9.38 -34.25 4.02
N ARG A 255 8.31 -33.46 4.05
CA ARG A 255 7.12 -33.69 3.21
C ARG A 255 6.82 -32.49 2.34
N TRP A 256 6.61 -32.73 1.05
CA TRP A 256 6.12 -31.71 0.13
C TRP A 256 4.59 -31.63 0.19
N VAL A 257 4.07 -30.69 0.97
CA VAL A 257 2.65 -30.65 1.34
C VAL A 257 1.95 -29.51 0.60
N ARG A 258 0.76 -29.79 0.04
CA ARG A 258 -0.14 -28.76 -0.49
C ARG A 258 -0.91 -28.11 0.66
N MET A 259 -0.74 -26.81 0.83
CA MET A 259 -1.57 -25.97 1.67
C MET A 259 -2.85 -25.60 0.93
N SER A 260 -3.97 -25.53 1.65
CA SER A 260 -5.24 -25.09 1.06
C SER A 260 -5.15 -23.64 0.61
N SER A 261 -5.81 -23.32 -0.50
CA SER A 261 -6.10 -21.94 -0.87
C SER A 261 -6.89 -21.21 0.22
N HIS A 262 -7.02 -19.89 0.12
CA HIS A 262 -7.87 -19.15 1.05
C HIS A 262 -9.37 -19.46 0.92
N ARG A 263 -9.76 -20.22 -0.12
CA ARG A 263 -11.17 -20.53 -0.44
C ARG A 263 -12.00 -19.26 -0.60
N LEU A 264 -11.40 -18.26 -1.24
CA LEU A 264 -12.02 -16.99 -1.57
C LEU A 264 -12.23 -16.89 -3.08
N PRO A 265 -13.13 -16.00 -3.54
CA PRO A 265 -13.20 -15.68 -4.96
C PRO A 265 -11.82 -15.25 -5.50
N ALA A 266 -11.55 -15.59 -6.76
CA ALA A 266 -10.40 -15.04 -7.47
C ALA A 266 -10.46 -13.50 -7.44
N PRO A 267 -9.31 -12.80 -7.43
CA PRO A 267 -9.29 -11.34 -7.42
C PRO A 267 -10.00 -10.77 -8.64
N ASP A 268 -10.57 -9.58 -8.49
CA ASP A 268 -10.96 -8.80 -9.65
C ASP A 268 -9.73 -8.48 -10.48
N CYS A 269 -9.82 -8.55 -11.81
CA CYS A 269 -8.71 -8.19 -12.66
C CYS A 269 -9.17 -7.35 -13.84
N LYS A 270 -8.69 -6.10 -13.84
CA LYS A 270 -9.15 -5.04 -14.74
C LYS A 270 -7.97 -4.30 -15.31
N GLN A 271 -8.21 -3.63 -16.43
CA GLN A 271 -7.28 -2.61 -16.89
C GLN A 271 -7.28 -1.48 -15.86
N SER A 272 -6.10 -0.98 -15.49
CA SER A 272 -6.01 0.18 -14.61
C SER A 272 -6.62 1.40 -15.30
N ILE A 273 -7.26 2.27 -14.51
CA ILE A 273 -7.57 3.62 -14.97
C ILE A 273 -6.25 4.37 -15.25
N TRP A 274 -6.30 5.29 -16.22
CA TRP A 274 -5.15 6.14 -16.56
C TRP A 274 -4.81 7.06 -15.38
N SER A 275 -3.52 7.20 -15.09
CA SER A 275 -3.01 8.17 -14.11
C SER A 275 -1.79 8.90 -14.64
N ARG A 276 -1.69 10.19 -14.28
CA ARG A 276 -0.63 11.09 -14.75
C ARG A 276 0.64 10.96 -13.92
N ASP A 277 1.79 10.94 -14.61
CA ASP A 277 3.11 11.01 -13.96
C ASP A 277 3.32 12.29 -13.16
N ASN A 278 3.95 12.16 -11.99
CA ASN A 278 4.43 13.25 -11.12
C ASN A 278 3.33 14.20 -10.62
N HIS A 279 2.06 13.78 -10.69
CA HIS A 279 0.91 14.56 -10.21
C HIS A 279 0.10 13.77 -9.17
N GLN A 280 0.81 13.06 -8.29
CA GLN A 280 0.24 12.11 -7.32
C GLN A 280 -0.64 11.01 -7.98
N GLY A 281 -0.45 10.77 -9.28
CA GLY A 281 -1.19 9.76 -10.01
C GLY A 281 -2.65 10.16 -10.18
N ASN A 282 -2.92 11.46 -10.23
CA ASN A 282 -4.29 11.92 -10.46
C ASN A 282 -4.81 11.39 -11.80
N VAL A 283 -6.08 11.04 -11.79
CA VAL A 283 -6.80 10.52 -12.96
C VAL A 283 -7.41 11.68 -13.72
N GLU A 284 -8.07 11.38 -14.83
CA GLU A 284 -8.86 12.36 -15.57
C GLU A 284 -9.85 13.08 -14.63
N GLY A 285 -9.90 14.41 -14.69
CA GLY A 285 -10.66 15.24 -13.75
C GLY A 285 -9.89 15.66 -12.48
N GLY A 286 -8.65 15.17 -12.29
CA GLY A 286 -7.79 15.58 -11.17
C GLY A 286 -8.03 14.84 -9.86
N GLU A 287 -8.86 13.78 -9.89
CA GLU A 287 -9.17 12.94 -8.74
C GLU A 287 -8.05 11.94 -8.44
N PHE A 288 -8.07 11.34 -7.25
CA PHE A 288 -7.15 10.24 -6.91
C PHE A 288 -7.58 8.92 -7.55
N MET A 289 -6.64 8.01 -7.69
CA MET A 289 -6.93 6.62 -8.04
C MET A 289 -7.79 5.95 -6.97
N SER A 290 -8.83 5.24 -7.40
CA SER A 290 -9.76 4.58 -6.49
C SER A 290 -10.23 3.21 -6.96
N TYR A 291 -10.66 2.38 -6.01
CA TYR A 291 -11.30 1.09 -6.26
C TYR A 291 -12.41 0.83 -5.22
N ASP A 292 -13.62 0.51 -5.67
CA ASP A 292 -14.73 0.21 -4.77
C ASP A 292 -14.66 -1.25 -4.28
N TRP A 293 -14.22 -1.43 -3.04
CA TRP A 293 -14.08 -2.74 -2.42
C TRP A 293 -15.34 -3.15 -1.68
N VAL A 294 -15.89 -4.32 -2.03
CA VAL A 294 -16.89 -5.01 -1.20
C VAL A 294 -16.15 -5.81 -0.13
N VAL A 295 -16.28 -5.37 1.12
CA VAL A 295 -15.57 -5.99 2.26
C VAL A 295 -15.94 -7.47 2.36
N PRO A 296 -14.98 -8.41 2.37
CA PRO A 296 -15.24 -9.84 2.29
C PRO A 296 -15.88 -10.37 3.56
N ASN A 297 -16.60 -11.49 3.47
CA ASN A 297 -17.17 -12.18 4.62
C ASN A 297 -16.12 -13.01 5.38
N THR A 298 -15.08 -12.35 5.86
CA THR A 298 -14.00 -12.95 6.66
C THR A 298 -13.83 -12.15 7.95
N PRO A 299 -14.80 -12.21 8.88
CA PRO A 299 -14.80 -11.37 10.06
C PRO A 299 -13.61 -11.67 10.95
N HIS A 300 -12.93 -10.62 11.38
CA HIS A 300 -11.74 -10.65 12.23
C HIS A 300 -11.49 -9.25 12.81
N GLU A 301 -11.06 -9.14 14.07
CA GLU A 301 -10.85 -7.83 14.72
C GLU A 301 -9.50 -7.17 14.35
N GLN A 302 -8.62 -7.94 13.72
CA GLN A 302 -7.27 -7.54 13.35
C GLN A 302 -6.98 -7.90 11.89
N CYS A 303 -7.10 -6.90 11.02
CA CYS A 303 -6.80 -6.98 9.61
C CYS A 303 -5.92 -5.82 9.17
N VAL A 304 -5.21 -5.99 8.07
CA VAL A 304 -4.43 -4.95 7.41
C VAL A 304 -4.62 -5.02 5.91
N PHE A 305 -4.68 -3.86 5.26
CA PHE A 305 -4.74 -3.73 3.81
C PHE A 305 -3.35 -3.42 3.27
N ARG A 306 -3.03 -3.94 2.09
CA ARG A 306 -1.79 -3.67 1.37
C ARG A 306 -2.11 -3.31 -0.08
N ILE A 307 -1.44 -2.28 -0.57
CA ILE A 307 -1.31 -2.01 -1.99
C ILE A 307 0.15 -2.24 -2.39
N ARG A 308 0.36 -3.02 -3.45
CA ARG A 308 1.66 -3.11 -4.13
C ARG A 308 1.56 -2.41 -5.47
N TYR A 309 2.62 -1.73 -5.84
CA TYR A 309 2.76 -1.04 -7.10
C TYR A 309 4.06 -1.51 -7.75
N ASN A 310 3.92 -2.41 -8.72
CA ASN A 310 5.03 -2.91 -9.51
C ASN A 310 5.14 -2.06 -10.76
N ILE A 311 6.32 -1.50 -11.00
CA ILE A 311 6.62 -0.76 -12.22
C ILE A 311 7.83 -1.33 -12.94
N THR A 312 7.83 -1.21 -14.26
CA THR A 312 9.04 -1.38 -15.06
C THR A 312 9.08 -0.41 -16.24
N ALA A 313 10.26 0.10 -16.58
CA ALA A 313 10.50 1.08 -17.63
C ALA A 313 10.57 0.46 -19.06
N GLY A 314 10.34 -0.86 -19.19
CA GLY A 314 10.20 -1.54 -20.49
C GLY A 314 11.52 -2.00 -21.13
N GLU A 315 12.66 -1.79 -20.47
CA GLU A 315 14.00 -2.26 -20.89
C GLU A 315 14.10 -3.78 -20.94
N TYR A 316 13.17 -4.51 -20.32
CA TYR A 316 12.94 -5.94 -20.51
C TYR A 316 11.46 -6.27 -20.26
N ASP A 317 10.94 -7.31 -20.92
CA ASP A 317 9.63 -7.85 -20.54
C ASP A 317 9.86 -8.86 -19.42
N GLY A 318 9.54 -8.47 -18.18
CA GLY A 318 9.70 -9.35 -17.01
C GLY A 318 8.82 -10.60 -17.05
N TRP A 319 7.90 -10.70 -18.00
CA TRP A 319 7.02 -11.84 -18.20
C TRP A 319 7.34 -12.66 -19.44
N ASP A 320 8.31 -12.24 -20.26
CA ASP A 320 8.86 -13.11 -21.29
C ASP A 320 9.58 -14.28 -20.61
N PRO A 321 9.19 -15.54 -20.86
CA PRO A 321 9.87 -16.71 -20.29
C PRO A 321 11.36 -16.77 -20.59
N ALA A 322 11.84 -16.10 -21.65
CA ALA A 322 13.26 -15.97 -21.96
C ALA A 322 14.01 -15.04 -20.97
N VAL A 323 13.30 -14.13 -20.29
CA VAL A 323 13.86 -13.25 -19.26
C VAL A 323 13.80 -13.94 -17.90
N ASN A 324 14.75 -14.85 -17.71
CA ASN A 324 14.87 -15.68 -16.51
C ASN A 324 16.30 -15.69 -15.97
N SER A 325 16.56 -16.54 -14.97
CA SER A 325 17.87 -16.61 -14.33
C SER A 325 19.04 -17.02 -15.23
N ALA A 326 18.80 -17.64 -16.39
CA ALA A 326 19.84 -17.94 -17.36
C ALA A 326 20.51 -16.69 -17.93
N LEU A 327 19.86 -15.52 -17.85
CA LEU A 327 20.42 -14.23 -18.24
C LEU A 327 21.18 -13.53 -17.11
N ASN A 328 21.14 -14.03 -15.88
CA ASN A 328 21.77 -13.38 -14.73
C ASN A 328 23.29 -13.32 -14.88
N GLY A 329 23.87 -12.13 -14.68
CA GLY A 329 25.30 -11.89 -14.87
C GLY A 329 25.79 -12.00 -16.32
N ARG A 330 24.91 -12.29 -17.28
CA ARG A 330 25.21 -12.28 -18.71
C ARG A 330 24.98 -10.88 -19.28
N ARG A 331 25.67 -10.58 -20.38
CA ARG A 331 25.43 -9.36 -21.15
C ARG A 331 24.19 -9.56 -22.01
N ILE A 332 23.13 -8.79 -21.76
CA ILE A 332 21.93 -8.75 -22.60
C ILE A 332 22.14 -7.67 -23.66
N TYR A 333 22.26 -8.05 -24.93
CA TYR A 333 22.54 -7.09 -26.00
C TYR A 333 21.27 -6.42 -26.51
N TYR A 334 21.34 -5.10 -26.72
CA TYR A 334 20.18 -4.30 -27.09
C TYR A 334 19.77 -4.43 -28.55
N ASN A 335 20.64 -4.92 -29.42
CA ASN A 335 20.36 -5.01 -30.85
C ASN A 335 19.19 -5.96 -31.15
N THR A 336 19.16 -7.14 -30.53
CA THR A 336 18.06 -8.10 -30.70
C THR A 336 16.74 -7.55 -30.16
N LYS A 337 16.78 -6.85 -29.02
CA LYS A 337 15.58 -6.33 -28.36
C LYS A 337 14.96 -5.13 -29.10
N TYR A 338 15.79 -4.18 -29.52
CA TYR A 338 15.32 -2.94 -30.16
C TYR A 338 15.43 -2.96 -31.68
N ASN A 339 15.67 -4.15 -32.26
CA ASN A 339 15.87 -4.34 -33.70
C ASN A 339 16.86 -3.33 -34.30
N LEU A 340 17.98 -3.10 -33.59
CA LEU A 340 19.01 -2.19 -34.08
C LEU A 340 19.67 -2.83 -35.31
N PRO A 341 19.99 -2.05 -36.37
CA PRO A 341 20.60 -2.57 -37.59
C PRO A 341 22.12 -2.86 -37.40
N ILE A 342 22.46 -3.61 -36.34
CA ILE A 342 23.83 -3.99 -35.97
C ILE A 342 23.84 -5.46 -35.54
N THR A 343 24.91 -6.16 -35.89
CA THR A 343 25.07 -7.58 -35.48
C THR A 343 25.35 -7.69 -33.98
N ASP A 344 25.13 -8.87 -33.38
CA ASP A 344 25.52 -9.14 -31.99
C ASP A 344 26.99 -8.84 -31.71
N ARG A 345 27.85 -9.17 -32.68
CA ARG A 345 29.30 -8.90 -32.61
C ARG A 345 29.56 -7.39 -32.56
N GLU A 346 28.84 -6.63 -33.36
CA GLU A 346 28.95 -5.18 -33.39
C GLU A 346 28.40 -4.55 -32.10
N ALA A 347 27.23 -4.98 -31.62
CA ALA A 347 26.66 -4.53 -30.35
C ALA A 347 27.63 -4.77 -29.17
N ARG A 348 28.28 -5.94 -29.15
CA ARG A 348 29.37 -6.27 -28.19
C ARG A 348 30.52 -5.28 -28.27
N ASN A 349 31.05 -5.06 -29.47
CA ASN A 349 32.21 -4.20 -29.70
C ASN A 349 31.93 -2.72 -29.41
N ARG A 350 30.66 -2.34 -29.52
CA ARG A 350 30.18 -0.98 -29.30
C ARG A 350 29.61 -0.74 -27.90
N GLY A 351 29.53 -1.75 -27.03
CA GLY A 351 29.07 -1.60 -25.65
C GLY A 351 27.54 -1.55 -25.47
N TYR A 352 26.77 -1.99 -26.46
CA TYR A 352 25.30 -1.96 -26.47
C TYR A 352 24.72 -3.16 -25.71
N TYR A 353 24.87 -3.18 -24.39
CA TYR A 353 24.27 -4.20 -23.53
C TYR A 353 23.77 -3.63 -22.20
N TYR A 354 22.76 -4.29 -21.64
CA TYR A 354 22.09 -3.94 -20.39
C TYR A 354 23.04 -4.11 -19.19
N ARG A 355 23.47 -2.98 -18.62
CA ARG A 355 24.19 -2.87 -17.34
C ARG A 355 24.07 -1.45 -16.81
N ASN A 356 24.48 -1.22 -15.57
CA ASN A 356 24.66 0.14 -15.06
C ASN A 356 25.71 0.91 -15.87
N ASP A 357 25.35 2.14 -16.23
CA ASP A 357 26.17 3.14 -16.90
C ASP A 357 27.10 2.61 -18.04
N PRO A 358 26.56 2.02 -19.12
CA PRO A 358 27.39 1.49 -20.19
C PRO A 358 28.06 2.62 -21.01
N ASP A 359 29.33 2.42 -21.35
CA ASP A 359 30.02 3.24 -22.34
C ASP A 359 29.72 2.70 -23.74
N VAL A 360 29.06 3.50 -24.58
CA VAL A 360 28.67 3.12 -25.93
C VAL A 360 29.48 3.86 -26.99
N LYS A 361 29.91 3.12 -28.01
CA LYS A 361 30.52 3.67 -29.24
C LYS A 361 29.41 3.92 -30.26
N ILE A 362 28.94 5.17 -30.34
CA ILE A 362 27.88 5.55 -31.27
C ILE A 362 28.43 5.72 -32.69
N PHE A 363 29.62 6.32 -32.82
CA PHE A 363 30.30 6.48 -34.09
C PHE A 363 31.29 5.33 -34.30
N LYS A 364 31.04 4.47 -35.29
CA LYS A 364 31.93 3.34 -35.61
C LYS A 364 33.32 3.79 -36.06
N ASP A 365 33.41 4.96 -36.71
CA ASP A 365 34.61 5.46 -37.39
C ASP A 365 35.33 6.58 -36.63
N VAL A 366 34.94 6.87 -35.38
CA VAL A 366 35.62 7.89 -34.54
C VAL A 366 36.33 7.19 -33.38
N PRO A 367 37.63 6.88 -33.54
CA PRO A 367 38.42 6.21 -32.50
C PRO A 367 38.39 7.00 -31.19
N GLY A 368 38.31 6.29 -30.07
CA GLY A 368 38.36 6.90 -28.73
C GLY A 368 37.08 7.58 -28.25
N PHE A 369 36.13 7.90 -29.14
CA PHE A 369 34.88 8.55 -28.73
C PHE A 369 33.86 7.56 -28.16
N ARG A 370 33.42 7.79 -26.92
CA ARG A 370 32.39 7.00 -26.23
C ARG A 370 31.45 7.94 -25.48
N LEU A 371 30.16 7.64 -25.50
CA LEU A 371 29.20 8.27 -24.60
C LEU A 371 28.87 7.31 -23.47
N ARG A 372 28.72 7.84 -22.25
CA ARG A 372 28.18 7.07 -21.14
C ARG A 372 26.68 7.26 -21.07
N ILE A 373 25.93 6.17 -21.22
CA ILE A 373 24.49 6.21 -20.99
C ILE A 373 24.28 6.15 -19.48
N GLN A 374 23.47 7.05 -18.92
CA GLN A 374 23.17 7.08 -17.48
C GLN A 374 21.94 6.19 -17.18
N ILE A 375 22.15 4.87 -17.14
CA ILE A 375 21.10 3.88 -16.83
C ILE A 375 21.39 3.27 -15.48
N ASN A 376 20.37 3.22 -14.64
CA ASN A 376 20.41 2.53 -13.36
C ASN A 376 19.54 1.28 -13.43
N THR A 377 20.12 0.14 -13.74
CA THR A 377 19.42 -1.17 -13.88
C THR A 377 18.70 -1.60 -12.63
N ASN A 378 18.87 -0.88 -11.52
CA ASN A 378 18.19 -1.10 -10.24
C ASN A 378 16.84 -0.41 -10.18
N GLN A 379 16.64 0.65 -10.94
CA GLN A 379 15.43 1.45 -11.01
C GLN A 379 14.49 1.01 -12.13
N ASP A 380 14.99 0.30 -13.15
CA ASP A 380 14.21 -0.16 -14.32
C ASP A 380 13.04 -1.08 -13.98
N ALA A 381 13.07 -1.73 -12.81
CA ALA A 381 11.91 -2.42 -12.25
C ALA A 381 11.91 -2.34 -10.73
N ARG A 382 10.75 -2.00 -10.15
CA ARG A 382 10.61 -1.73 -8.73
C ARG A 382 9.22 -2.12 -8.26
N THR A 383 9.17 -2.80 -7.13
CA THR A 383 7.96 -2.97 -6.32
C THR A 383 7.99 -1.99 -5.16
N PHE A 384 6.96 -1.15 -5.09
CA PHE A 384 6.63 -0.29 -3.96
C PHE A 384 5.41 -0.83 -3.24
N GLN A 385 5.25 -0.47 -1.98
CA GLN A 385 4.01 -0.80 -1.27
C GLN A 385 3.69 0.22 -0.19
N ASP A 386 2.41 0.30 0.13
CA ASP A 386 1.95 0.88 1.38
C ASP A 386 0.94 -0.07 2.04
N ARG A 387 0.83 0.03 3.36
CA ARG A 387 -0.08 -0.78 4.15
C ARG A 387 -0.90 0.11 5.06
N SER A 388 -2.17 -0.21 5.24
CA SER A 388 -3.02 0.52 6.18
C SER A 388 -2.54 0.31 7.62
N HIS A 389 -3.01 1.18 8.51
CA HIS A 389 -3.17 0.77 9.91
C HIS A 389 -4.12 -0.42 10.02
N THR A 390 -4.08 -1.09 11.16
CA THR A 390 -4.99 -2.22 11.41
C THR A 390 -6.45 -1.78 11.46
N PHE A 391 -7.36 -2.62 10.96
CA PHE A 391 -8.80 -2.41 11.02
C PHE A 391 -9.52 -3.74 11.32
N ALA A 392 -10.79 -3.66 11.71
CA ALA A 392 -11.62 -4.84 11.93
C ALA A 392 -12.61 -5.07 10.76
N ILE A 393 -12.82 -6.33 10.40
CA ILE A 393 -13.96 -6.76 9.57
C ILE A 393 -14.97 -7.40 10.50
N ARG A 394 -16.16 -6.81 10.61
CA ARG A 394 -17.18 -7.26 11.58
C ARG A 394 -18.40 -7.85 10.90
N ARG A 395 -19.00 -8.88 11.52
CA ARG A 395 -20.29 -9.39 11.09
C ARG A 395 -21.36 -8.31 11.25
N ARG A 396 -22.30 -8.25 10.30
CA ARG A 396 -23.46 -7.37 10.41
C ARG A 396 -24.33 -7.79 11.61
N PRO A 397 -24.71 -6.87 12.51
CA PRO A 397 -25.73 -7.16 13.52
C PRO A 397 -27.08 -7.46 12.84
N GLY A 398 -27.99 -8.11 13.55
CA GLY A 398 -29.28 -8.55 12.99
C GLY A 398 -30.04 -7.46 12.23
N ARG A 399 -30.08 -6.24 12.78
CA ARG A 399 -30.72 -5.05 12.17
C ARG A 399 -30.12 -4.61 10.83
N LEU A 400 -28.88 -5.00 10.53
CA LEU A 400 -28.16 -4.61 9.31
C LEU A 400 -27.98 -5.77 8.32
N ARG A 401 -28.54 -6.96 8.59
CA ARG A 401 -28.28 -8.18 7.80
C ARG A 401 -28.47 -7.97 6.29
N ARG A 402 -29.52 -7.24 5.89
CA ARG A 402 -29.87 -6.93 4.49
C ARG A 402 -29.50 -5.51 4.05
N ALA A 403 -28.81 -4.74 4.89
CA ALA A 403 -28.46 -3.36 4.57
C ALA A 403 -27.39 -3.30 3.46
N HIS A 404 -27.55 -2.39 2.51
CA HIS A 404 -26.47 -1.96 1.63
C HIS A 404 -25.76 -0.78 2.29
N ILE A 405 -24.52 -0.98 2.74
CA ILE A 405 -23.79 0.01 3.55
C ILE A 405 -22.67 0.61 2.71
N HIS A 406 -22.65 1.94 2.60
CA HIS A 406 -21.57 2.72 1.99
C HIS A 406 -20.77 3.41 3.08
N ASN A 407 -19.46 3.18 3.12
CA ASN A 407 -18.57 3.80 4.11
C ASN A 407 -18.12 5.18 3.63
N VAL A 408 -18.21 6.18 4.50
CA VAL A 408 -17.63 7.51 4.29
C VAL A 408 -16.60 7.76 5.38
N ASN A 409 -15.35 7.90 4.95
CA ASN A 409 -14.19 8.12 5.81
C ASN A 409 -13.55 9.49 5.55
N VAL A 410 -12.39 9.70 6.16
CA VAL A 410 -11.54 10.87 5.94
C VAL A 410 -10.16 10.42 5.50
N ARG A 411 -9.63 11.05 4.46
CA ARG A 411 -8.25 10.93 4.01
C ARG A 411 -7.42 12.14 4.41
N GLY A 412 -6.10 12.06 4.24
CA GLY A 412 -5.20 13.20 4.37
C GLY A 412 -4.72 13.43 5.80
N LYS A 413 -3.90 14.47 6.02
CA LYS A 413 -3.32 14.82 7.33
C LYS A 413 -3.24 16.34 7.54
N ARG A 414 -2.94 16.77 8.78
CA ARG A 414 -2.91 18.18 9.18
C ARG A 414 -1.73 18.90 8.55
N GLY A 415 -2.00 20.04 7.94
CA GLY A 415 -1.02 20.91 7.31
C GLY A 415 -1.52 21.42 5.96
N ASN A 416 -0.83 22.39 5.39
CA ASN A 416 -1.04 22.77 3.99
C ASN A 416 -0.33 21.78 3.05
N ILE A 417 -0.61 21.87 1.75
CA ILE A 417 -0.11 20.95 0.72
C ILE A 417 1.41 20.69 0.78
N VAL A 418 2.23 21.72 1.03
CA VAL A 418 3.69 21.58 1.11
C VAL A 418 4.11 20.84 2.38
N GLN A 419 3.41 21.09 3.50
CA GLN A 419 3.72 20.46 4.78
C GLN A 419 3.34 18.97 4.80
N VAL A 420 2.31 18.59 4.04
CA VAL A 420 1.77 17.22 4.05
C VAL A 420 2.27 16.35 2.92
N PHE A 421 2.86 16.93 1.87
CA PHE A 421 3.44 16.18 0.75
C PHE A 421 4.42 15.08 1.21
N PRO A 422 4.37 13.87 0.64
CA PRO A 422 3.58 13.43 -0.53
C PRO A 422 2.17 12.93 -0.20
N SER A 423 1.69 13.10 1.03
CA SER A 423 0.27 12.92 1.35
C SER A 423 -0.56 14.11 0.82
N THR A 424 -1.83 14.17 1.21
CA THR A 424 -2.79 15.24 0.89
C THR A 424 -3.32 15.87 2.17
N GLU A 425 -3.87 17.08 2.03
CA GLU A 425 -4.72 17.71 3.04
C GLU A 425 -5.98 16.88 3.30
N TYR A 426 -6.69 17.21 4.37
CA TYR A 426 -7.91 16.50 4.76
C TYR A 426 -9.02 16.61 3.73
N ASP A 427 -9.69 15.48 3.50
CA ASP A 427 -10.86 15.43 2.66
C ASP A 427 -11.76 14.23 3.01
N PHE A 428 -13.03 14.28 2.62
CA PHE A 428 -13.90 13.10 2.74
C PHE A 428 -13.54 12.07 1.67
N VAL A 429 -13.80 10.78 1.94
CA VAL A 429 -13.62 9.72 0.94
C VAL A 429 -14.77 8.72 1.05
N PRO A 430 -15.55 8.52 -0.02
CA PRO A 430 -15.56 9.32 -1.26
C PRO A 430 -15.92 10.80 -1.03
N ASN A 431 -15.43 11.70 -1.89
CA ASN A 431 -15.89 13.09 -1.95
C ASN A 431 -17.31 13.19 -2.51
N THR A 432 -17.62 12.36 -3.51
CA THR A 432 -18.94 12.26 -4.13
C THR A 432 -19.42 10.82 -4.03
N LEU A 433 -20.55 10.60 -3.38
CA LEU A 433 -21.18 9.30 -3.22
C LEU A 433 -22.55 9.29 -3.87
N THR A 434 -22.78 8.42 -4.85
CA THR A 434 -24.11 8.18 -5.40
C THR A 434 -24.68 6.90 -4.81
N MET A 435 -25.90 6.95 -4.28
CA MET A 435 -26.54 5.80 -3.65
C MET A 435 -28.06 5.81 -3.81
N THR A 436 -28.68 4.65 -3.66
CA THR A 436 -30.14 4.48 -3.69
C THR A 436 -30.76 4.86 -2.35
N GLU A 437 -31.95 5.47 -2.37
CA GLU A 437 -32.76 5.67 -1.16
C GLU A 437 -32.98 4.33 -0.41
N GLY A 438 -32.94 4.37 0.93
CA GLY A 438 -33.05 3.19 1.79
C GLY A 438 -31.74 2.43 2.01
N HIS A 439 -30.67 2.73 1.25
CA HIS A 439 -29.33 2.30 1.59
C HIS A 439 -28.83 2.99 2.86
N TYR A 440 -27.73 2.50 3.41
CA TYR A 440 -27.13 2.99 4.64
C TYR A 440 -25.81 3.68 4.33
N VAL A 441 -25.55 4.80 5.03
CA VAL A 441 -24.23 5.43 5.05
C VAL A 441 -23.61 5.24 6.44
N HIS A 442 -22.31 4.92 6.47
CA HIS A 442 -21.54 4.75 7.69
C HIS A 442 -20.41 5.80 7.72
N PHE A 443 -20.66 6.89 8.45
CA PHE A 443 -19.66 7.92 8.73
C PHE A 443 -18.75 7.48 9.88
N GLN A 444 -17.46 7.33 9.59
CA GLN A 444 -16.45 6.91 10.57
C GLN A 444 -15.07 7.39 10.16
N TRP A 445 -14.25 7.87 11.09
CA TRP A 445 -12.86 8.26 10.79
C TRP A 445 -12.01 8.31 12.05
N THR A 446 -10.70 8.38 11.83
CA THR A 446 -9.74 8.82 12.83
C THR A 446 -9.20 10.19 12.45
N GLY A 447 -8.91 11.02 13.44
CA GLY A 447 -7.95 12.11 13.37
C GLY A 447 -6.63 11.69 14.01
N SER A 448 -5.84 12.65 14.48
CA SER A 448 -4.60 12.43 15.23
C SER A 448 -4.42 13.51 16.30
N ASN A 449 -3.58 13.22 17.30
CA ASN A 449 -3.13 14.17 18.32
C ASN A 449 -1.62 14.44 18.24
N SER A 450 -0.95 13.88 17.25
CA SER A 450 0.51 13.78 17.16
C SER A 450 1.03 14.32 15.84
N ASN A 451 0.30 15.23 15.17
CA ASN A 451 0.86 15.90 13.99
C ASN A 451 1.95 16.90 14.42
N PRO A 452 2.87 17.28 13.52
CA PRO A 452 3.84 18.34 13.79
C PRO A 452 3.18 19.64 14.25
N ASN A 453 3.67 20.21 15.35
CA ASN A 453 3.13 21.44 15.94
C ASN A 453 3.25 22.69 15.05
N ASN A 454 4.08 22.64 14.01
CA ASN A 454 4.22 23.70 13.01
C ASN A 454 3.37 23.47 11.76
N ASN A 455 2.59 22.39 11.69
CA ASN A 455 1.66 22.19 10.59
C ASN A 455 0.42 23.08 10.77
N ALA A 456 0.04 23.74 9.68
CA ALA A 456 -1.13 24.59 9.60
C ALA A 456 -2.41 23.77 9.89
N GLY A 457 -3.40 24.40 10.51
CA GLY A 457 -4.61 23.71 10.98
C GLY A 457 -5.30 24.45 12.11
N GLU A 458 -6.59 24.17 12.31
CA GLU A 458 -7.37 24.75 13.41
C GLU A 458 -7.44 23.86 14.64
N GLY A 459 -7.88 24.45 15.76
CA GLY A 459 -7.90 23.81 17.06
C GLY A 459 -6.50 23.67 17.67
N ARG A 460 -6.42 22.84 18.70
CA ARG A 460 -5.21 22.52 19.46
C ARG A 460 -4.08 22.10 18.51
N ARG A 461 -2.90 22.69 18.71
CA ARG A 461 -1.69 22.37 17.92
C ARG A 461 -1.40 20.87 17.97
N GLY A 462 -1.02 20.33 16.80
CA GLY A 462 -0.73 18.90 16.62
C GLY A 462 -1.98 18.01 16.55
N SER A 463 -3.16 18.49 16.94
CA SER A 463 -4.41 17.72 16.84
C SER A 463 -5.20 18.04 15.58
N ASP A 464 -6.02 17.09 15.15
CA ASP A 464 -7.01 17.27 14.09
C ASP A 464 -8.29 16.51 14.39
N ARG A 465 -9.41 17.12 13.98
CA ARG A 465 -10.75 16.55 14.08
C ARG A 465 -11.52 16.87 12.81
N HIS A 466 -12.51 16.04 12.51
CA HIS A 466 -13.41 16.22 11.39
C HIS A 466 -14.83 16.04 11.89
N ASN A 467 -15.74 16.81 11.32
CA ASN A 467 -17.16 16.77 11.60
C ASN A 467 -17.94 16.91 10.29
N VAL A 468 -19.25 16.72 10.35
CA VAL A 468 -20.13 16.82 9.19
C VAL A 468 -21.29 17.74 9.52
N LEU A 469 -21.39 18.85 8.81
CA LEU A 469 -22.54 19.74 8.84
C LEU A 469 -23.12 19.90 7.43
N PRO A 470 -24.46 19.89 7.28
CA PRO A 470 -25.11 20.21 6.02
C PRO A 470 -24.76 21.63 5.59
N LEU A 471 -24.36 21.80 4.33
CA LEU A 471 -24.03 23.09 3.75
C LEU A 471 -25.28 23.92 3.47
N ALA A 472 -25.17 25.24 3.64
CA ALA A 472 -26.15 26.19 3.13
C ALA A 472 -26.34 26.00 1.61
N ASP A 473 -27.51 26.39 1.11
CA ASP A 473 -27.85 26.16 -0.30
C ASP A 473 -26.81 26.80 -1.22
N PRO A 474 -26.41 26.10 -2.30
CA PRO A 474 -25.44 26.62 -3.24
C PRO A 474 -25.99 27.90 -3.87
N VAL A 475 -25.15 28.94 -3.93
CA VAL A 475 -25.50 30.24 -4.56
C VAL A 475 -24.87 30.36 -5.95
N TYR A 476 -23.99 29.42 -6.31
CA TYR A 476 -23.37 29.30 -7.63
C TYR A 476 -23.62 27.89 -8.15
N SER A 477 -23.62 27.73 -9.48
CA SER A 477 -23.56 26.42 -10.10
C SER A 477 -22.31 25.66 -9.62
N GLU A 478 -22.42 24.34 -9.48
CA GLU A 478 -21.26 23.50 -9.17
C GLU A 478 -20.19 23.69 -10.25
N GLY A 479 -18.94 23.94 -9.84
CA GLY A 479 -17.85 24.05 -10.78
C GLY A 479 -17.59 22.69 -11.43
N VAL A 480 -17.66 22.63 -12.76
CA VAL A 480 -17.13 21.51 -13.54
C VAL A 480 -15.68 21.82 -13.94
N SER A 481 -14.87 20.78 -14.14
CA SER A 481 -13.49 20.83 -14.66
C SER A 481 -13.47 21.33 -16.13
N HIS A 482 -13.87 22.58 -16.36
CA HIS A 482 -13.80 23.28 -17.64
C HIS A 482 -13.13 24.63 -17.44
N ALA A 483 -12.61 25.21 -18.52
CA ALA A 483 -12.09 26.57 -18.49
C ALA A 483 -13.21 27.56 -18.13
N TYR A 484 -12.93 28.54 -17.27
CA TYR A 484 -13.85 29.59 -16.84
C TYR A 484 -15.06 29.14 -15.99
N THR A 485 -15.12 27.88 -15.53
CA THR A 485 -16.05 27.52 -14.46
C THR A 485 -15.48 27.88 -13.11
N TYR A 486 -16.19 28.76 -12.40
CA TYR A 486 -15.89 29.14 -11.03
C TYR A 486 -16.93 28.48 -10.11
N GLY A 487 -16.52 27.59 -9.20
CA GLY A 487 -17.45 26.99 -8.25
C GLY A 487 -16.85 25.89 -7.37
N HIS A 488 -17.13 25.95 -6.07
CA HIS A 488 -16.95 24.86 -5.10
C HIS A 488 -18.33 24.23 -4.81
N LEU A 489 -18.39 23.10 -4.08
CA LEU A 489 -19.62 22.44 -3.59
C LEU A 489 -20.57 23.32 -2.74
N GLY A 490 -20.27 24.61 -2.55
CA GLY A 490 -21.03 25.56 -1.75
C GLY A 490 -20.14 26.53 -0.99
N ARG A 491 -20.74 27.45 -0.24
CA ARG A 491 -20.03 28.39 0.66
C ARG A 491 -19.49 27.65 1.90
N ASN A 492 -18.62 28.29 2.68
CA ASN A 492 -18.13 27.74 3.96
C ASN A 492 -19.08 28.08 5.13
N TYR A 493 -20.40 27.99 4.91
CA TYR A 493 -21.41 28.26 5.93
C TYR A 493 -22.40 27.10 6.02
N PRO A 494 -22.60 26.51 7.21
CA PRO A 494 -23.56 25.43 7.40
C PRO A 494 -25.00 25.97 7.46
N LYS A 495 -25.99 25.11 7.19
CA LYS A 495 -27.39 25.38 7.53
C LYS A 495 -27.59 25.34 9.05
N ASN A 496 -28.64 26.02 9.53
CA ASN A 496 -29.14 25.77 10.88
C ASN A 496 -29.48 24.28 11.01
N ILE A 497 -28.84 23.60 11.97
CA ILE A 497 -28.90 22.15 12.11
C ILE A 497 -30.32 21.64 12.43
N LYS A 498 -31.15 22.47 13.07
CA LYS A 498 -32.54 22.14 13.38
C LYS A 498 -33.36 22.02 12.09
N ASP A 499 -33.17 22.99 11.20
CA ASP A 499 -33.96 23.13 9.98
C ASP A 499 -33.37 22.35 8.78
N ALA A 500 -32.10 21.96 8.87
CA ALA A 500 -31.40 21.27 7.80
C ALA A 500 -31.98 19.86 7.54
N VAL A 501 -32.59 19.66 6.37
CA VAL A 501 -32.89 18.31 5.87
C VAL A 501 -31.58 17.68 5.38
N PHE A 502 -31.18 16.58 6.00
CA PHE A 502 -29.92 15.89 5.66
C PHE A 502 -30.10 14.38 5.77
N LEU A 503 -30.14 13.69 4.62
CA LEU A 503 -30.20 12.22 4.50
C LEU A 503 -31.33 11.52 5.29
N GLY A 504 -32.36 12.28 5.73
CA GLY A 504 -33.41 11.78 6.63
C GLY A 504 -32.94 11.52 8.06
N PHE A 505 -31.79 12.07 8.47
CA PHE A 505 -31.21 11.88 9.80
C PHE A 505 -31.97 12.67 10.87
N SER A 506 -32.03 12.07 12.06
CA SER A 506 -32.60 12.71 13.24
C SER A 506 -31.79 13.94 13.66
N LEU A 507 -32.39 14.84 14.45
CA LEU A 507 -31.64 15.95 15.05
C LEU A 507 -30.47 15.42 15.90
N ALA A 508 -30.65 14.29 16.60
CA ALA A 508 -29.60 13.65 17.38
C ALA A 508 -28.43 13.22 16.50
N ASP A 509 -28.68 12.53 15.39
CA ASP A 509 -27.62 12.09 14.46
C ASP A 509 -26.89 13.28 13.83
N LYS A 510 -27.63 14.31 13.39
CA LYS A 510 -27.04 15.55 12.87
C LYS A 510 -26.16 16.21 13.93
N THR A 511 -26.65 16.29 15.17
CA THR A 511 -25.89 16.87 16.30
C THR A 511 -24.63 16.06 16.56
N SER A 512 -24.71 14.73 16.64
CA SER A 512 -23.54 13.87 16.83
C SER A 512 -22.50 14.06 15.74
N LEU A 513 -22.92 14.19 14.47
CA LEU A 513 -22.01 14.48 13.36
C LEU A 513 -21.38 15.88 13.44
N ALA A 514 -22.14 16.88 13.90
CA ALA A 514 -21.69 18.27 13.95
C ALA A 514 -20.68 18.53 15.07
N ILE A 515 -20.93 17.94 16.25
CA ILE A 515 -20.11 18.19 17.44
C ILE A 515 -19.24 17.02 17.87
N LEU A 516 -19.38 15.81 17.31
CA LEU A 516 -18.64 14.60 17.71
C LEU A 516 -19.06 14.00 19.07
N SER A 517 -20.35 14.15 19.41
CA SER A 517 -20.96 13.60 20.63
C SER A 517 -21.02 12.05 20.61
N PRO A 518 -20.87 11.36 21.78
CA PRO A 518 -20.77 11.91 23.15
C PRO A 518 -19.35 12.14 23.65
N GLN A 519 -18.32 12.05 22.80
CA GLN A 519 -16.92 12.06 23.24
C GLN A 519 -16.44 13.48 23.58
N HIS A 520 -17.02 14.13 24.58
CA HIS A 520 -16.62 15.45 25.05
C HIS A 520 -16.06 15.39 26.47
N PHE A 521 -14.89 16.02 26.67
CA PHE A 521 -14.28 16.16 28.00
C PHE A 521 -14.70 17.46 28.74
N GLY A 522 -15.78 18.12 28.29
CA GLY A 522 -16.47 19.19 29.06
C GLY A 522 -15.92 20.62 28.94
N GLY A 523 -15.08 20.94 27.95
CA GLY A 523 -14.54 22.29 27.73
C GLY A 523 -15.10 23.01 26.49
N GLU A 524 -14.30 23.93 25.92
CA GLU A 524 -14.67 24.73 24.77
C GLU A 524 -14.62 23.94 23.45
N ASN A 525 -15.80 23.68 22.90
CA ASN A 525 -15.96 22.81 21.72
C ASN A 525 -16.01 23.57 20.38
N GLN A 526 -15.68 24.87 20.33
CA GLN A 526 -15.76 25.68 19.10
C GLN A 526 -14.90 25.10 17.96
N GLN A 527 -13.73 24.56 18.30
CA GLN A 527 -12.80 23.92 17.37
C GLN A 527 -12.71 22.38 17.55
N LEU A 528 -13.65 21.80 18.30
CA LEU A 528 -13.74 20.36 18.60
C LEU A 528 -12.54 19.80 19.38
N ASP A 529 -11.83 20.63 20.15
CA ASP A 529 -10.58 20.21 20.80
C ASP A 529 -10.77 19.21 21.93
N ASP A 530 -11.96 19.18 22.53
CA ASP A 530 -12.33 18.21 23.55
C ASP A 530 -12.91 16.92 22.98
N ALA A 531 -12.97 16.78 21.65
CA ALA A 531 -13.37 15.53 21.02
C ALA A 531 -12.23 14.51 21.02
N GLY A 532 -12.53 13.21 21.09
CA GLY A 532 -11.58 12.16 20.75
C GLY A 532 -11.23 12.15 19.26
N PRO A 533 -10.06 11.63 18.85
CA PRO A 533 -9.69 11.56 17.43
C PRO A 533 -10.54 10.55 16.65
N TYR A 534 -11.11 9.54 17.30
CA TYR A 534 -11.94 8.54 16.63
C TYR A 534 -13.42 8.89 16.73
N PHE A 535 -14.12 8.93 15.60
CA PHE A 535 -15.56 9.14 15.55
C PHE A 535 -16.24 8.01 14.77
N ASP A 536 -17.41 7.59 15.26
CA ASP A 536 -18.27 6.60 14.64
C ASP A 536 -19.74 6.91 14.91
N LEU A 537 -20.50 7.22 13.86
CA LEU A 537 -21.95 7.37 13.96
C LEU A 537 -22.67 6.01 13.99
N GLY A 538 -22.02 4.97 13.43
CA GLY A 538 -22.64 3.74 13.00
C GLY A 538 -23.51 3.92 11.74
N PRO A 539 -23.89 2.82 11.05
CA PRO A 539 -24.70 2.91 9.84
C PRO A 539 -26.08 3.51 10.10
N ARG A 540 -26.49 4.47 9.26
CA ARG A 540 -27.82 5.10 9.25
C ARG A 540 -28.47 4.95 7.89
N ALA A 541 -29.75 4.58 7.88
CA ALA A 541 -30.55 4.51 6.66
C ALA A 541 -30.76 5.92 6.10
N VAL A 542 -30.60 6.06 4.79
CA VAL A 542 -30.78 7.31 4.08
C VAL A 542 -32.21 7.39 3.54
N LYS A 543 -32.87 8.52 3.77
CA LYS A 543 -34.22 8.83 3.27
C LYS A 543 -34.24 10.20 2.62
N GLY A 544 -35.12 10.36 1.63
CA GLY A 544 -35.23 11.57 0.83
C GLY A 544 -34.27 11.51 -0.36
N LYS A 545 -34.85 11.51 -1.56
CA LYS A 545 -34.09 11.70 -2.80
C LYS A 545 -33.59 13.13 -2.89
N GLY A 546 -32.43 13.31 -3.51
CA GLY A 546 -31.84 14.63 -3.72
C GLY A 546 -30.34 14.63 -3.56
N THR A 547 -29.77 15.84 -3.61
CA THR A 547 -28.33 16.05 -3.46
C THR A 547 -28.05 16.76 -2.15
N TYR A 548 -27.23 16.14 -1.31
CA TYR A 548 -26.88 16.61 0.02
C TYR A 548 -25.40 17.02 0.04
N TYR A 549 -25.16 18.31 0.24
CA TYR A 549 -23.82 18.87 0.40
C TYR A 549 -23.48 19.01 1.88
N TYR A 550 -22.24 18.71 2.24
CA TYR A 550 -21.78 18.81 3.62
C TYR A 550 -20.32 19.24 3.69
N MET A 551 -19.92 19.74 4.86
CA MET A 551 -18.55 20.18 5.13
C MET A 551 -18.11 19.79 6.54
N SER A 552 -16.80 19.73 6.75
CA SER A 552 -16.24 19.90 8.10
C SER A 552 -16.05 21.38 8.37
N THR A 553 -16.39 21.89 9.55
CA THR A 553 -16.16 23.31 9.91
C THR A 553 -14.72 23.60 10.30
N ARG A 554 -13.97 22.60 10.77
CA ARG A 554 -12.59 22.78 11.29
C ARG A 554 -11.52 22.90 10.20
N ASN A 555 -11.76 22.37 9.00
CA ASN A 555 -10.68 22.12 8.03
C ASN A 555 -10.77 22.97 6.74
N ASN A 556 -10.86 24.31 6.85
CA ASN A 556 -11.07 25.18 5.67
C ASN A 556 -10.28 26.50 5.59
N ASN A 557 -9.51 26.93 6.59
CA ASN A 557 -8.91 28.28 6.63
C ASN A 557 -7.36 28.31 6.53
N PHE A 558 -6.71 27.15 6.40
CA PHE A 558 -5.25 27.02 6.36
C PHE A 558 -4.70 26.55 5.01
N THR A 559 -5.57 26.46 4.00
CA THR A 559 -5.25 26.09 2.62
C THR A 559 -6.34 26.58 1.67
N ASN A 560 -6.08 26.52 0.36
CA ASN A 560 -7.07 26.75 -0.71
C ASN A 560 -8.07 25.60 -0.87
N ARG A 561 -7.92 24.50 -0.11
CA ARG A 561 -8.89 23.39 -0.05
C ARG A 561 -9.93 23.57 1.05
N SER A 562 -11.15 23.08 0.78
CA SER A 562 -12.22 22.97 1.77
C SER A 562 -12.63 21.50 1.90
N GLN A 563 -12.64 20.95 3.12
CA GLN A 563 -13.10 19.58 3.36
C GLN A 563 -14.63 19.52 3.19
N LYS A 564 -15.08 19.16 1.99
CA LYS A 564 -16.49 19.13 1.58
C LYS A 564 -16.80 17.83 0.85
N GLY A 565 -18.04 17.38 0.97
CA GLY A 565 -18.53 16.21 0.26
C GLY A 565 -19.96 16.37 -0.23
N LYS A 566 -20.36 15.46 -1.12
CA LYS A 566 -21.67 15.41 -1.75
C LYS A 566 -22.19 13.98 -1.75
N ILE A 567 -23.44 13.80 -1.30
CA ILE A 567 -24.17 12.54 -1.45
C ILE A 567 -25.36 12.78 -2.37
N VAL A 568 -25.44 12.02 -3.46
CA VAL A 568 -26.57 12.01 -4.39
C VAL A 568 -27.41 10.77 -4.10
N VAL A 569 -28.67 10.97 -3.71
CA VAL A 569 -29.64 9.92 -3.40
C VAL A 569 -30.63 9.81 -4.55
N ILE A 570 -30.64 8.67 -5.24
CA ILE A 570 -31.48 8.39 -6.42
C ILE A 570 -32.65 7.44 -6.13
#